data_AF-A0A836VXY6-F1
#
_entry.id   AF-A0A836VXY6-F1
#
_cell.length_a   1.000
_cell.length_b   1.000
_cell.length_c   1.000
_cell.angle_alpha   90.00
_cell.angle_beta   90.00
_cell.angle_gamma   90.00
#
_symmetry.space_group_name_H-M   'P 1'
#
loop_
_entity.id
_entity.type
_entity.pdbx_description
1 polymer ?
#
loop_
_entity_poly.entity_id
_entity_poly.type
_entity_poly.pdbx_seq_one_letter_code
_entity_poly.pdbx_strand_id
1 'polypeptide(L)' 'REAYCDGPTVYNPTGQIPNDPEIPLLLDRVYPCHEVVRVDYHLPGCPPSAESIWQTLTALLNNRPVDLPYELIKYD' A
#
# COMPACT_ATOMS: atom_id res chain seq x y z
N ARG A 1 -9.76 -18.10 6.74
CA ARG A 1 -9.59 -19.53 7.07
C ARG A 1 -8.56 -20.20 6.17
N GLU A 2 -8.60 -19.97 4.85
CA GLU A 2 -7.59 -20.45 3.89
C GLU A 2 -6.15 -20.40 4.42
N ALA A 3 -5.67 -19.21 4.82
CA ALA A 3 -4.29 -19.03 5.27
C ALA A 3 -3.89 -19.82 6.55
N TYR A 4 -4.80 -20.04 7.50
CA TYR A 4 -4.47 -20.56 8.84
C TYR A 4 -5.13 -21.89 9.21
N CYS A 5 -6.07 -22.38 8.41
CA CYS A 5 -6.83 -23.61 8.70
C CYS A 5 -6.84 -24.55 7.49
N ASP A 6 -7.19 -24.03 6.32
CA ASP A 6 -7.58 -24.85 5.17
C ASP A 6 -6.45 -24.97 4.11
N GLY A 7 -5.28 -24.36 4.37
CA GLY A 7 -4.14 -24.40 3.46
C GLY A 7 -3.51 -25.79 3.35
N PRO A 8 -2.96 -26.18 2.18
CA PRO A 8 -2.53 -27.56 1.91
C PRO A 8 -1.39 -28.06 2.80
N THR A 9 -0.59 -27.15 3.35
CA THR A 9 0.56 -27.45 4.20
C THR A 9 0.36 -27.00 5.65
N VAL A 10 -0.84 -26.55 6.00
CA VAL A 10 -1.13 -26.02 7.34
C VAL A 10 -1.33 -27.17 8.33
N TYR A 11 -0.53 -27.18 9.39
CA TYR A 11 -0.77 -28.03 10.56
C TYR A 11 -1.34 -27.18 11.70
N ASN A 12 -2.68 -27.19 11.83
CA ASN A 12 -3.41 -26.48 12.88
C ASN A 12 -4.54 -27.38 13.42
N PRO A 13 -4.22 -28.38 14.27
CA PRO A 13 -5.20 -29.37 14.72
C PRO A 13 -6.34 -28.77 15.56
N THR A 14 -6.16 -27.58 16.15
CA THR A 14 -7.20 -26.88 16.91
C THR A 14 -8.10 -26.00 16.04
N GLY A 15 -7.71 -25.75 14.78
CA GLY A 15 -8.47 -24.93 13.84
C GLY A 15 -8.60 -23.46 14.25
N GLN A 16 -7.70 -22.95 15.10
CA GLN A 16 -7.79 -21.59 15.64
C GLN A 16 -7.24 -20.56 14.66
N ILE A 17 -7.97 -19.46 14.50
CA ILE A 17 -7.47 -18.25 13.84
C ILE A 17 -6.70 -17.41 14.87
N PRO A 18 -5.51 -16.88 14.56
CA PRO A 18 -4.78 -16.01 15.47
C PRO A 18 -5.64 -14.83 15.93
N ASN A 19 -5.74 -14.64 17.25
CA ASN A 19 -6.58 -13.64 17.90
C ASN A 19 -5.94 -13.03 19.16
N ASP A 20 -4.60 -13.08 19.24
CA ASP A 20 -3.85 -12.43 20.31
C ASP A 20 -4.11 -10.90 20.29
N PRO A 21 -4.25 -10.22 21.44
CA PRO A 21 -4.41 -8.77 21.50
C PRO A 21 -3.33 -7.94 20.80
N GLU A 22 -2.12 -8.49 20.61
CA GLU A 22 -1.05 -7.84 19.83
C GLU A 22 -1.33 -7.80 18.33
N ILE A 23 -2.26 -8.63 17.85
CA ILE A 23 -2.67 -8.70 16.45
C ILE A 23 -3.88 -7.79 16.24
N PRO A 24 -3.77 -6.73 15.42
CA PRO A 24 -4.89 -5.83 15.20
C PRO A 24 -6.03 -6.52 14.45
N LEU A 25 -7.25 -6.08 14.74
CA LEU A 25 -8.43 -6.46 13.98
C LEU A 25 -8.28 -5.99 12.53
N LEU A 26 -8.51 -6.91 11.59
CA LEU A 26 -8.65 -6.55 10.18
C LEU A 26 -9.94 -5.76 9.98
N LEU A 27 -9.88 -4.75 9.11
CA LEU A 27 -11.07 -4.03 8.65
C LEU A 27 -11.90 -4.92 7.70
N ASP A 28 -13.11 -4.49 7.38
CA ASP A 28 -14.01 -5.19 6.48
C ASP A 28 -13.51 -5.23 5.03
N ARG A 29 -12.67 -4.26 4.64
CA ARG A 29 -11.98 -4.18 3.34
C ARG A 29 -10.69 -3.38 3.48
N VAL A 30 -9.88 -3.41 2.42
CA VAL A 30 -8.72 -2.51 2.28
C VAL A 30 -9.22 -1.15 1.79
N TYR A 31 -8.72 -0.08 2.41
CA TYR A 31 -9.05 1.30 2.07
C TYR A 31 -7.79 2.03 1.59
N PRO A 32 -7.87 2.86 0.52
CA PRO A 32 -6.77 3.75 0.14
C PRO A 32 -6.56 4.84 1.21
N CYS A 33 -5.33 5.29 1.41
CA CYS A 33 -4.99 6.27 2.45
C CYS A 33 -5.83 7.56 2.36
N HIS A 34 -6.19 8.01 1.14
CA HIS A 34 -6.95 9.24 0.94
C HIS A 34 -8.40 9.18 1.45
N GLU A 35 -8.93 7.99 1.77
CA GLU A 35 -10.25 7.84 2.41
C GLU A 35 -10.18 8.08 3.92
N VAL A 36 -9.00 7.91 4.53
CA VAL A 36 -8.81 8.03 5.99
C VAL A 36 -8.16 9.36 6.36
N VAL A 37 -7.26 9.88 5.53
CA VAL A 37 -6.53 11.13 5.77
C VAL A 37 -6.41 11.96 4.50
N ARG A 38 -6.24 13.28 4.65
CA ARG A 38 -5.94 14.17 3.51
C ARG A 38 -4.56 13.86 2.95
N VAL A 39 -4.49 13.59 1.65
CA VAL A 39 -3.26 13.33 0.91
C VAL A 39 -3.03 14.49 -0.07
N ASP A 40 -1.89 15.17 0.02
CA ASP A 40 -1.60 16.35 -0.80
C ASP A 40 -1.10 16.01 -2.23
N TYR A 41 -0.43 14.86 -2.40
CA TYR A 41 0.09 14.40 -3.70
C TYR A 41 -0.06 12.89 -3.88
N HIS A 42 -0.35 12.44 -5.11
CA HIS A 42 -0.42 11.03 -5.48
C HIS A 42 0.68 10.68 -6.49
N LEU A 43 1.43 9.62 -6.23
CA LEU A 43 2.46 9.11 -7.12
C LEU A 43 2.04 7.74 -7.65
N PRO A 44 1.65 7.61 -8.92
CA PRO A 44 1.13 6.35 -9.48
C PRO A 44 2.27 5.38 -9.82
N GLY A 45 1.99 4.07 -9.67
CA GLY A 45 2.82 2.94 -10.09
C GLY A 45 2.88 1.80 -9.06
N CYS A 46 3.18 0.57 -9.51
CA CYS A 46 3.33 -0.60 -8.64
C CYS A 46 4.68 -1.34 -8.89
N PRO A 47 5.85 -0.73 -8.56
CA PRO A 47 6.01 0.54 -7.87
C PRO A 47 6.14 1.74 -8.85
N PRO A 48 6.01 2.99 -8.35
CA PRO A 48 6.41 4.15 -9.13
C PRO A 48 7.88 4.05 -9.55
N SER A 49 8.20 4.57 -10.74
CA SER A 49 9.58 4.53 -11.25
C SER A 49 10.53 5.35 -10.36
N ALA A 50 11.81 4.98 -10.34
CA ALA A 50 12.83 5.73 -9.60
C ALA A 50 12.89 7.20 -10.03
N GLU A 51 12.70 7.48 -11.32
CA GLU A 51 12.66 8.83 -11.86
C GLU A 51 11.42 9.61 -11.39
N SER A 52 10.24 8.97 -11.36
CA SER A 52 9.01 9.58 -10.84
C SER A 52 9.19 10.00 -9.38
N ILE A 53 9.81 9.14 -8.56
CA ILE A 53 10.12 9.45 -7.15
C ILE A 53 11.13 10.60 -7.06
N TRP A 54 12.23 10.53 -7.81
CA TRP A 54 13.29 11.54 -7.79
C TRP A 54 12.79 12.93 -8.18
N GLN A 55 12.03 13.04 -9.26
CA GLN A 55 11.48 14.30 -9.73
C GLN A 55 10.48 14.91 -8.75
N THR A 56 9.61 14.07 -8.17
CA THR A 56 8.64 14.51 -7.16
C THR A 56 9.36 15.09 -5.94
N LEU A 57 10.33 14.37 -5.38
CA LEU A 57 11.09 14.84 -4.22
C LEU A 57 11.89 16.12 -4.54
N THR A 58 12.53 16.17 -5.71
CA THR A 58 13.30 17.34 -6.14
C THR A 58 12.41 18.56 -6.31
N ALA A 59 11.21 18.41 -6.89
CA ALA A 59 10.24 19.50 -7.03
C ALA A 59 9.80 20.06 -5.66
N LEU A 60 9.42 19.17 -4.74
CA LEU A 60 8.99 19.56 -3.39
C LEU A 60 10.10 20.28 -2.61
N LEU A 61 11.33 19.75 -2.63
CA LEU A 61 12.49 20.35 -1.95
C LEU A 61 12.85 21.74 -2.50
N ASN A 62 12.55 22.00 -3.77
CA ASN A 62 12.80 23.29 -4.43
C ASN A 62 11.57 24.21 -4.46
N ASN A 63 10.50 23.87 -3.74
CA ASN A 63 9.23 24.63 -3.72
C ASN A 63 8.66 24.87 -5.14
N ARG A 64 8.76 23.86 -6.01
CA ARG A 64 8.20 23.84 -7.37
C ARG A 64 6.97 22.91 -7.41
N PRO A 65 6.02 23.15 -8.33
CA PRO A 65 4.92 22.21 -8.53
C PRO A 65 5.42 20.83 -8.95
N VAL A 66 4.75 19.78 -8.46
CA VAL A 66 4.97 18.41 -8.92
C VAL A 66 4.28 18.26 -10.27
N ASP A 67 5.06 18.28 -11.34
CA ASP A 67 4.59 18.12 -12.72
C ASP A 67 5.36 16.97 -13.36
N LEU A 68 4.71 15.80 -13.45
CA LEU A 68 5.32 14.60 -13.99
C LEU A 68 5.00 14.46 -15.48
N PRO A 69 6.01 14.28 -16.36
CA PRO A 69 5.77 14.02 -17.77
C PRO A 69 5.00 12.70 -17.97
N TYR A 70 4.22 12.62 -19.06
CA TYR A 70 3.30 11.50 -19.33
C TYR A 70 4.01 10.14 -19.31
N GLU A 71 5.26 10.10 -19.76
CA GLU A 71 6.10 8.89 -19.80
C GLU A 71 6.35 8.29 -18.41
N LEU A 72 6.31 9.11 -17.36
CA LEU A 72 6.54 8.71 -15.97
C LEU A 72 5.26 8.35 -15.22
N ILE A 73 4.09 8.51 -15.83
CA ILE A 73 2.79 8.13 -15.27
C ILE A 73 2.47 6.70 -15.69
N LYS A 74 2.57 5.77 -14.73
CA LYS A 74 2.31 4.33 -14.89
C LYS A 74 1.41 3.84 -13.76
N TYR A 75 0.57 2.85 -14.05
CA TYR A 75 -0.36 2.27 -13.07
C TYR A 75 -0.20 0.76 -12.92
N ASP A 76 0.61 0.17 -13.79
CA ASP A 76 1.05 -1.22 -13.77
C ASP A 76 2.18 -1.47 -12.75
#